data_AF-A0A8H5AQN1-F1
#
_entry.id   AF-A0A8H5AQN1-F1
#
_cell.length_a   1.000
_cell.length_b   1.000
_cell.length_c   1.000
_cell.angle_alpha   90.00
_cell.angle_beta   90.00
_cell.angle_gamma   90.00
#
_symmetry.space_group_name_H-M   'P 1'
#
loop_
_entity.id
_entity.type
_entity.pdbx_description
1 polymer ?
#
loop_
_entity_poly.entity_id
_entity_poly.type
_entity_poly.pdbx_seq_one_letter_code
_entity_poly.pdbx_strand_id
1 'polypeptide(L)'
;MSNLIEDLDMNTSFDLPSYSPSIPAPLYSCEPSLDEQRLQLTPGTAATRRTPTGSYIKRNGKITVILNEQEEGIDYPSYGRHGPINGTCGKPADAAHGNVSEAFWLHCAAS
;
A
#
# COMPACT_ATOMS: atom_id res chain seq x y z
N MET A 1 34.58 -55.56 -17.25
CA MET A 1 34.28 -54.14 -17.42
C MET A 1 33.67 -53.94 -18.78
N SER A 2 32.34 -53.84 -18.85
CA SER A 2 31.60 -53.39 -20.02
C SER A 2 30.19 -53.08 -19.55
N ASN A 3 29.94 -51.79 -19.29
CA ASN A 3 28.63 -51.27 -18.89
C ASN A 3 27.72 -51.29 -20.11
N LEU A 4 26.61 -52.03 -20.05
CA LEU A 4 25.51 -51.94 -21.00
C LEU A 4 24.55 -50.86 -20.50
N ILE A 5 24.75 -49.62 -20.93
CA ILE A 5 23.76 -48.55 -20.84
C ILE A 5 23.78 -47.81 -22.18
N GLU A 6 23.14 -48.39 -23.18
CA GLU A 6 22.66 -47.68 -24.38
C GLU A 6 21.43 -48.45 -24.85
N ASP A 7 20.24 -47.91 -24.59
CA ASP A 7 18.99 -48.16 -25.35
C ASP A 7 17.81 -47.49 -24.64
N LEU A 8 17.83 -46.16 -24.54
CA LEU A 8 16.59 -45.37 -24.46
C LEU A 8 16.80 -44.12 -25.31
N ASP A 9 16.40 -44.27 -26.57
CA ASP A 9 16.29 -43.24 -27.58
C ASP A 9 15.46 -42.07 -27.02
N MET A 10 16.14 -41.02 -26.56
CA MET A 10 15.51 -39.79 -26.08
C MET A 10 15.10 -38.92 -27.28
N ASN A 11 14.26 -39.48 -28.15
CA ASN A 11 13.58 -38.73 -29.19
C ASN A 11 12.06 -38.83 -28.99
N THR A 12 11.61 -38.59 -27.76
CA THR A 12 10.25 -38.11 -27.54
C THR A 12 10.24 -36.65 -27.94
N SER A 13 10.04 -36.38 -29.23
CA SER A 13 9.44 -35.12 -29.64
C SER A 13 8.15 -34.99 -28.85
N PHE A 14 8.19 -34.21 -27.77
CA PHE A 14 7.02 -33.80 -27.03
C PHE A 14 6.24 -32.89 -27.97
N ASP A 15 5.47 -33.51 -28.87
CA ASP A 15 4.50 -32.81 -29.69
C ASP A 15 3.52 -32.20 -28.71
N LEU A 16 3.76 -30.91 -28.43
CA LEU A 16 2.90 -30.11 -27.60
C LEU A 16 1.52 -30.12 -28.26
N PRO A 17 0.43 -30.29 -27.48
CA PRO A 17 -0.90 -30.19 -28.04
C PRO A 17 -1.02 -28.86 -28.79
N SER A 18 -1.42 -28.92 -30.05
CA SER A 18 -1.64 -27.75 -30.87
C SER A 18 -2.82 -26.98 -30.29
N TYR A 19 -2.52 -25.87 -29.59
CA TYR A 19 -3.55 -24.97 -29.10
C TYR A 19 -4.06 -24.11 -30.25
N SER A 20 -5.38 -23.94 -30.31
CA SER A 20 -6.01 -22.99 -31.23
C SER A 20 -5.44 -21.58 -30.98
N PRO A 21 -5.18 -20.79 -32.05
CA PRO A 21 -4.73 -19.40 -31.89
C PRO A 21 -5.72 -18.62 -31.02
N SER A 22 -5.19 -17.78 -30.15
CA SER A 22 -6.01 -16.96 -29.26
C SER A 22 -6.79 -15.92 -30.07
N ILE A 23 -8.10 -15.85 -29.85
CA ILE A 23 -8.90 -14.68 -30.28
C ILE A 23 -8.39 -13.41 -29.58
N PRO A 24 -8.50 -12.22 -30.19
CA PRO A 24 -8.14 -10.98 -29.53
C PRO A 24 -8.93 -10.82 -28.23
N ALA A 25 -8.28 -10.28 -27.20
CA ALA A 25 -8.95 -10.02 -25.94
C ALA A 25 -10.19 -9.13 -26.16
N PRO A 26 -11.33 -9.42 -25.49
CA PRO A 26 -12.48 -8.54 -25.52
C PRO A 26 -12.12 -7.12 -25.07
N LEU A 27 -12.82 -6.13 -25.60
CA LEU A 27 -12.74 -4.75 -25.12
C LEU A 27 -13.49 -4.66 -23.78
N TYR A 28 -12.75 -4.62 -22.69
CA TYR A 28 -13.31 -4.38 -21.36
C TYR A 28 -13.49 -2.87 -21.13
N SER A 29 -14.61 -2.50 -20.50
CA SER A 29 -14.89 -1.14 -20.04
C SER A 29 -14.93 -1.11 -18.51
N CYS A 30 -14.63 0.04 -17.91
CA CYS A 30 -14.89 0.27 -16.48
C CYS A 30 -16.35 0.66 -16.22
N GLU A 31 -17.10 1.01 -17.26
CA GLU A 31 -18.51 1.35 -17.17
C GLU A 31 -19.37 0.09 -17.28
N PRO A 32 -20.41 -0.05 -16.42
CA PRO A 32 -21.33 -1.17 -16.49
C PRO A 32 -22.11 -1.16 -17.81
N SER A 33 -22.45 -2.35 -18.32
CA SER A 33 -23.39 -2.49 -19.43
C SER A 33 -24.82 -2.13 -19.03
N LEU A 34 -25.75 -2.10 -20.00
CA LEU A 34 -27.16 -1.74 -19.77
C LEU A 34 -27.88 -2.67 -18.78
N ASP A 35 -27.40 -3.90 -18.63
CA ASP A 35 -27.91 -4.95 -17.75
C ASP A 35 -27.11 -5.11 -16.44
N GLU A 36 -26.06 -4.31 -16.25
CA GLU A 36 -25.24 -4.33 -15.05
C GLU A 36 -25.57 -3.15 -14.14
N GLN A 37 -25.52 -3.38 -12.83
CA GLN A 37 -25.68 -2.33 -11.83
C GLN A 37 -24.42 -2.21 -10.98
N ARG A 38 -23.87 -1.00 -10.92
CA ARG A 38 -22.78 -0.67 -10.00
C ARG A 38 -23.29 -0.60 -8.57
N LEU A 39 -22.95 -1.58 -7.74
CA LEU A 39 -23.36 -1.63 -6.33
C LEU A 39 -22.62 -0.60 -5.46
N GLN A 40 -21.31 -0.46 -5.69
CA GLN A 40 -20.46 0.48 -4.97
C GLN A 40 -19.35 0.94 -5.91
N LEU A 41 -19.18 2.24 -6.05
CA LEU A 41 -17.95 2.83 -6.60
C LEU A 41 -17.18 3.37 -5.43
N THR A 42 -15.97 2.87 -5.21
CA THR A 42 -14.95 3.65 -4.53
C THR A 42 -14.30 4.49 -5.61
N PRO A 43 -14.60 5.79 -5.74
CA PRO A 43 -13.88 6.61 -6.69
C PRO A 43 -12.41 6.42 -6.35
N GLY A 44 -11.61 5.99 -7.33
CA GLY A 44 -10.16 6.08 -7.23
C GLY A 44 -9.88 7.55 -7.05
N THR A 45 -9.75 7.95 -5.80
CA THR A 45 -9.80 9.35 -5.40
C THR A 45 -8.59 10.02 -6.04
N ALA A 46 -8.81 10.71 -7.16
CA ALA A 46 -7.83 11.64 -7.69
C ALA A 46 -7.51 12.73 -6.65
N ALA A 47 -8.39 12.91 -5.66
CA ALA A 47 -8.14 13.70 -4.45
C ALA A 47 -7.11 13.05 -3.50
N THR A 48 -6.99 11.72 -3.41
CA THR A 48 -5.94 11.03 -2.61
C THR A 48 -4.65 10.85 -3.40
N ARG A 49 -4.60 11.34 -4.65
CA ARG A 49 -3.34 11.64 -5.34
C ARG A 49 -2.74 12.98 -4.92
N ARG A 50 -3.44 13.82 -4.15
CA ARG A 50 -2.77 14.94 -3.50
C ARG A 50 -1.92 14.34 -2.40
N THR A 51 -0.60 14.28 -2.63
CA THR A 51 0.34 13.99 -1.57
C THR A 51 0.08 15.01 -0.47
N PRO A 52 -0.43 14.61 0.70
CA PRO A 52 -0.63 15.55 1.78
C PRO A 52 0.72 16.20 2.11
N THR A 53 0.78 17.52 2.14
CA THR A 53 2.02 18.29 2.42
C THR A 53 1.98 19.01 3.76
N GLY A 54 0.85 18.91 4.47
CA GLY A 54 0.66 19.54 5.76
C GLY A 54 1.41 18.83 6.89
N SER A 55 1.37 19.45 8.07
CA SER A 55 1.90 18.87 9.29
C SER A 55 0.88 18.94 10.41
N TYR A 56 0.78 17.86 11.19
CA TYR A 56 -0.02 17.80 12.40
C TYR A 56 0.90 17.96 13.60
N ILE A 57 0.62 18.95 14.45
CA ILE A 57 1.43 19.26 15.64
C ILE A 57 0.59 18.99 16.87
N LYS A 58 1.02 18.04 17.69
CA LYS A 58 0.41 17.75 19.00
C LYS A 58 1.40 18.03 20.12
N ARG A 59 0.95 18.78 21.12
CA ARG A 59 1.71 19.08 22.32
C ARG A 59 1.04 18.43 23.52
N ASN A 60 1.80 17.65 24.28
CA ASN A 60 1.39 17.10 25.55
C ASN A 60 2.44 17.44 26.62
N GLY A 61 2.12 18.41 27.48
CA GLY A 61 3.06 18.91 28.48
C GLY A 61 4.37 19.43 27.86
N LYS A 62 5.48 18.75 28.15
CA LYS A 62 6.82 19.10 27.66
C LYS A 62 7.19 18.42 26.34
N ILE A 63 6.28 17.69 25.71
CA ILE A 63 6.62 16.88 24.53
C ILE A 63 5.77 17.37 23.36
N THR A 64 6.45 17.65 22.25
CA THR A 64 5.85 18.06 20.99
C THR A 64 6.11 16.98 19.95
N VAL A 65 5.05 16.52 19.30
CA VAL A 65 5.10 15.60 18.17
C VAL A 65 4.67 16.37 16.93
N ILE A 66 5.47 16.28 15.87
CA ILE A 66 5.19 16.83 14.55
C ILE A 66 5.09 15.64 13.60
N LEU A 67 3.92 15.41 13.03
CA LEU A 67 3.67 14.41 12.01
C LEU A 67 3.58 15.10 10.66
N ASN A 68 4.36 14.62 9.69
CA ASN A 68 4.39 15.17 8.35
C ASN A 68 3.36 14.48 7.46
N GLU A 69 3.16 15.03 6.27
CA GLU A 69 2.33 14.44 5.22
C GLU A 69 0.87 14.29 5.66
N GLN A 70 0.33 15.36 6.23
CA GLN A 70 -1.04 15.42 6.75
C GLN A 70 -1.94 16.31 5.87
N GLU A 71 -3.23 15.98 5.82
CA GLU A 71 -4.23 16.86 5.20
C GLU A 71 -4.38 18.16 6.01
N GLU A 72 -4.69 19.26 5.33
CA GLU A 72 -4.84 20.56 5.97
C GLU A 72 -6.14 20.62 6.78
N GLY A 73 -6.06 21.13 8.02
CA GLY A 73 -7.23 21.32 8.88
C GLY A 73 -7.76 20.05 9.56
N ILE A 74 -6.96 18.98 9.67
CA ILE A 74 -7.38 17.76 10.36
C ILE A 74 -7.17 17.83 11.87
N ASP A 75 -8.14 17.33 12.63
CA ASP A 75 -8.06 17.18 14.09
C ASP A 75 -7.29 15.92 14.52
N TYR A 76 -7.27 14.91 13.63
CA TYR A 76 -6.61 13.63 13.84
C TYR A 76 -5.74 13.29 12.64
N PRO A 77 -4.51 12.77 12.87
CA PRO A 77 -3.64 12.40 11.77
C PRO A 77 -4.23 11.23 10.98
N SER A 78 -4.12 11.30 9.66
CA SER A 78 -4.67 10.32 8.71
C SER A 78 -3.58 9.80 7.79
N TYR A 79 -3.52 8.50 7.59
CA TYR A 79 -2.54 7.85 6.71
C TYR A 79 -3.23 6.91 5.73
N GLY A 80 -2.74 6.90 4.49
CA GLY A 80 -3.19 5.97 3.46
C GLY A 80 -2.66 4.55 3.69
N ARG A 81 -3.21 3.60 2.93
CA ARG A 81 -2.75 2.21 2.94
C ARG A 81 -1.26 2.13 2.55
N HIS A 82 -0.44 1.52 3.42
CA HIS A 82 1.02 1.46 3.27
C HIS A 82 1.73 2.84 3.27
N GLY A 83 1.05 3.90 3.71
CA GLY A 83 1.67 5.21 3.86
C GLY A 83 2.68 5.21 5.03
N PRO A 84 3.91 5.74 4.84
CA PRO A 84 4.85 5.87 5.94
C PRO A 84 4.35 6.90 6.95
N ILE A 85 4.63 6.65 8.24
CA ILE A 85 4.36 7.59 9.31
C ILE A 85 5.67 8.31 9.62
N ASN A 86 5.81 9.54 9.11
CA ASN A 86 7.02 10.34 9.25
C ASN A 86 6.79 11.50 10.22
N GLY A 87 7.76 11.77 11.09
CA GLY A 87 7.64 12.86 12.05
C GLY A 87 8.86 13.04 12.95
N THR A 88 8.82 14.09 13.75
CA THR A 88 9.82 14.38 14.78
C THR A 88 9.15 14.56 16.13
N CYS A 89 9.81 14.07 17.19
CA CYS A 89 9.40 14.30 18.56
C CYS A 89 10.51 15.04 19.31
N GLY A 90 10.15 16.07 20.06
CA GLY A 90 11.11 16.90 20.79
C GLY A 90 10.57 17.42 22.10
N LYS A 91 11.49 17.75 23.00
CA LYS A 91 11.23 18.52 24.22
C LYS A 91 11.69 19.97 24.00
N PRO A 92 11.09 20.96 24.69
CA PRO A 92 11.62 22.31 24.66
C PRO A 92 13.03 22.33 25.27
N ALA A 93 13.90 23.19 24.74
CA ALA A 93 15.34 23.18 25.01
C ALA A 93 15.70 23.44 26.49
N ASP A 94 14.77 23.95 27.29
CA ASP A 94 14.90 24.24 28.72
C ASP A 94 14.36 23.11 29.63
N ALA A 95 13.85 22.02 29.06
CA ALA A 95 13.36 20.90 29.84
C ALA A 95 14.52 20.11 30.48
N ALA A 96 14.60 20.15 31.81
CA ALA A 96 15.55 19.37 32.60
C ALA A 96 15.64 17.91 32.16
N HIS A 97 16.87 17.37 32.14
CA HIS A 97 17.21 15.98 31.80
C HIS A 97 16.67 14.98 32.84
N GLY A 98 15.35 14.83 32.92
CA GLY A 98 14.70 13.69 33.55
C GLY A 98 14.52 12.59 32.51
N ASN A 99 14.88 11.36 32.86
CA ASN A 99 14.53 10.20 32.05
C ASN A 99 13.00 10.04 32.07
N VAL A 100 12.34 10.38 30.97
CA VAL A 100 10.89 10.19 30.80
C VAL A 100 10.71 9.31 29.58
N SER A 101 10.27 8.07 29.79
CA SER A 101 9.75 7.20 28.76
C SER A 101 8.32 7.61 28.45
N GLU A 102 8.04 7.98 27.21
CA GLU A 102 6.68 8.26 26.74
C GLU A 102 6.35 7.29 25.61
N ALA A 103 5.17 6.69 25.69
CA ALA A 103 4.65 5.80 24.65
C ALA A 103 3.56 6.51 23.87
N PHE A 104 3.66 6.48 22.53
CA PHE A 104 2.66 7.05 21.64
C PHE A 104 1.81 5.93 21.06
N TRP A 105 0.50 5.96 21.34
CA TRP A 105 -0.46 5.04 20.77
C TRP A 105 -1.09 5.67 19.53
N LEU A 106 -0.93 5.00 18.39
CA LEU A 106 -1.65 5.32 17.17
C LEU A 106 -2.91 4.47 17.13
N HIS A 107 -4.07 5.12 17.23
CA HIS A 107 -5.35 4.46 17.05
C HIS A 107 -5.75 4.57 15.58
N CYS A 108 -5.97 3.43 14.92
CA CYS A 108 -6.61 3.41 13.60
C CYS A 108 -8.12 3.61 13.79
N ALA A 109 -8.65 4.69 13.24
CA ALA A 109 -10.09 4.82 13.02
C ALA A 109 -10.45 4.11 11.70
N ALA A 110 -11.39 3.18 11.73
CA ALA A 110 -12.01 2.67 10.52
C ALA A 110 -12.96 3.75 9.97
N SER A 111 -12.73 4.19 8.73
CA SER A 111 -13.64 5.06 7.99
C SER A 111 -14.78 4.27 7.38
#